data_AF-A0A3A4XNE8-F1
#
_entry.id   AF-A0A3A4XNE8-F1
#
_cell.length_a   1.000
_cell.length_b   1.000
_cell.length_c   1.000
_cell.angle_alpha   90.00
_cell.angle_beta   90.00
_cell.angle_gamma   90.00
#
_symmetry.space_group_name_H-M   'P 1'
#
loop_
_entity.id
_entity.type
_entity.pdbx_description
1 polymer ?
#
loop_
_entity_poly.entity_id
_entity_poly.type
_entity_poly.pdbx_seq_one_letter_code
_entity_poly.pdbx_strand_id
1 'polypeptide(L)'
;MQRDRFKQGAAAALIPAKRTLETLKNAAGGCRACPLWERGTQTVFGEGLMGSRIILVGEQPGDLEDKQGRPFVGPAGRMLDDALAAAGIDRNTAYVTNVVKHFKWIPKGRLRLHQKPNAGEIGACLPWLDAEIDLIRPQVLVALGATAAQALMGRQVRVTRDRGRFLETPLAPYATVTVHPSSILRAQTGEDRKHGFDAFVEDLRLVAGVIAG
;
A
#
# COMPACT_ATOMS: atom_id res chain seq x y z
N MET A 1 20.52 -3.86 -5.14
CA MET A 1 20.69 -2.64 -4.32
C MET A 1 19.39 -2.12 -3.69
N GLN A 2 18.31 -1.87 -4.45
CA GLN A 2 17.06 -1.33 -3.88
C GLN A 2 16.25 -2.34 -3.06
N ARG A 3 16.13 -3.60 -3.52
CA ARG A 3 15.44 -4.68 -2.79
C ARG A 3 16.24 -5.16 -1.57
N ASP A 4 17.57 -5.12 -1.63
CA ASP A 4 18.42 -5.49 -0.48
C ASP A 4 18.17 -4.60 0.74
N ARG A 5 17.90 -3.30 0.51
CA ARG A 5 17.51 -2.38 1.58
C ARG A 5 16.25 -2.83 2.31
N PHE A 6 15.32 -3.47 1.61
CA PHE A 6 14.05 -3.87 2.21
C PHE A 6 14.25 -5.02 3.19
N LYS A 7 15.28 -5.85 2.96
CA LYS A 7 15.62 -7.01 3.79
C LYS A 7 16.39 -6.66 5.06
N GLN A 8 16.85 -5.43 5.22
CA GLN A 8 17.73 -5.00 6.32
C GLN A 8 17.01 -4.24 7.43
N GLY A 9 15.70 -4.00 7.29
CA GLY A 9 14.91 -3.30 8.31
C GLY A 9 14.79 -4.10 9.62
N ALA A 10 14.44 -3.44 10.72
CA ALA A 10 14.30 -4.06 12.04
C ALA A 10 13.31 -5.26 12.07
N ALA A 11 12.28 -5.27 11.21
CA ALA A 11 11.38 -6.42 11.12
C ALA A 11 11.99 -7.66 10.46
N ALA A 12 13.18 -7.58 9.87
CA ALA A 12 13.81 -8.71 9.17
C ALA A 12 14.03 -9.92 10.08
N ALA A 13 14.39 -9.67 11.35
CA ALA A 13 14.56 -10.72 12.36
C ALA A 13 13.25 -11.41 12.76
N LEU A 14 12.10 -10.81 12.42
CA LEU A 14 10.76 -11.34 12.71
C LEU A 14 10.20 -12.15 11.54
N ILE A 15 10.87 -12.17 10.38
CA ILE A 15 10.40 -12.92 9.22
C ILE A 15 10.57 -14.42 9.49
N PRO A 16 9.48 -15.22 9.47
CA PRO A 16 9.56 -16.66 9.68
C PRO A 16 10.36 -17.35 8.56
N ALA A 17 11.04 -18.44 8.92
CA ALA A 17 11.82 -19.24 7.98
C ALA A 17 10.93 -19.86 6.88
N LYS A 18 9.79 -20.45 7.26
CA LYS A 18 8.75 -20.90 6.32
C LYS A 18 7.82 -19.74 6.03
N ARG A 19 7.81 -19.28 4.77
CA ARG A 19 7.04 -18.11 4.34
C ARG A 19 5.77 -18.55 3.62
N THR A 20 4.63 -18.23 4.23
CA THR A 20 3.28 -18.24 3.65
C THR A 20 2.59 -16.95 4.06
N LEU A 21 1.53 -16.53 3.37
CA LEU A 21 0.78 -15.33 3.79
C LEU A 21 0.29 -15.45 5.24
N GLU A 22 -0.18 -16.64 5.63
CA GLU A 22 -0.64 -16.91 6.99
C GLU A 22 0.49 -16.79 8.03
N THR A 23 1.63 -17.45 7.79
CA THR A 23 2.77 -17.39 8.73
C THR A 23 3.34 -15.98 8.85
N LEU A 24 3.41 -15.23 7.73
CA LEU A 24 3.81 -13.82 7.75
C LEU A 24 2.81 -12.96 8.53
N LYS A 25 1.51 -13.11 8.26
CA LYS A 25 0.45 -12.36 8.95
C LYS A 25 0.48 -12.63 10.46
N ASN A 26 0.62 -13.89 10.86
CA ASN A 26 0.69 -14.27 12.27
C ASN A 26 1.93 -13.69 12.96
N ALA A 27 3.09 -13.76 12.31
CA ALA A 27 4.32 -13.18 12.85
C ALA A 27 4.25 -11.64 12.93
N ALA A 28 3.67 -11.00 11.91
CA ALA A 28 3.48 -9.55 11.87
C ALA A 28 2.55 -9.05 12.99
N GLY A 29 1.56 -9.85 13.41
CA GLY A 29 0.62 -9.50 14.49
C GLY A 29 1.26 -9.21 15.85
N GLY A 30 2.46 -9.73 16.10
CA GLY A 30 3.26 -9.44 17.29
C GLY A 30 4.40 -8.45 17.06
N CYS A 31 4.48 -7.81 15.88
CA CYS A 31 5.65 -7.04 15.47
C CYS A 31 5.84 -5.77 16.31
N ARG A 32 7.01 -5.67 16.96
CA ARG A 32 7.43 -4.50 17.74
C ARG A 32 8.66 -3.78 17.17
N ALA A 33 8.94 -3.96 15.89
CA ALA A 33 10.15 -3.46 15.22
C ALA A 33 10.25 -1.91 15.11
N CYS A 34 9.18 -1.17 15.39
CA CYS A 34 9.19 0.30 15.47
C CYS A 34 8.08 0.80 16.42
N PRO A 35 8.15 2.02 16.98
CA PRO A 35 7.23 2.50 18.03
C PRO A 35 5.73 2.55 17.68
N LEU A 36 5.35 2.35 16.41
CA LEU A 36 3.95 2.42 15.98
C LEU A 36 3.06 1.34 16.61
N TRP A 37 3.63 0.22 17.03
CA TRP A 37 2.89 -0.84 17.73
C TRP A 37 2.29 -0.36 19.06
N GLU A 38 2.90 0.64 19.70
CA GLU A 38 2.51 1.09 21.06
C GLU A 38 1.14 1.77 21.08
N ARG A 39 0.71 2.33 19.94
CA ARG A 39 -0.52 3.13 19.83
C ARG A 39 -1.49 2.62 18.77
N GLY A 40 -1.04 1.82 17.81
CA GLY A 40 -1.95 1.08 16.94
C GLY A 40 -2.80 0.11 17.75
N THR A 41 -4.03 -0.16 17.31
CA THR A 41 -4.87 -1.19 17.98
C THR A 41 -4.34 -2.58 17.67
N GLN A 42 -3.95 -2.80 16.41
CA GLN A 42 -3.41 -4.06 15.92
C GLN A 42 -2.63 -3.84 14.62
N THR A 43 -1.87 -4.85 14.22
CA THR A 43 -1.27 -4.89 12.89
C THR A 43 -2.35 -5.07 11.82
N VAL A 44 -2.27 -4.30 10.75
CA VAL A 44 -3.07 -4.48 9.54
C VAL A 44 -2.13 -4.98 8.44
N PHE A 45 -2.19 -6.28 8.20
CA PHE A 45 -1.43 -6.94 7.14
C PHE A 45 -2.12 -6.78 5.78
N GLY A 46 -1.47 -7.21 4.70
CA GLY A 46 -2.10 -7.22 3.38
C GLY A 46 -3.18 -8.29 3.24
N GLU A 47 -4.07 -8.07 2.26
CA GLU A 47 -5.20 -8.95 1.96
C GLU A 47 -5.33 -9.18 0.44
N GLY A 48 -5.55 -10.43 0.04
CA GLY A 48 -5.69 -10.87 -1.33
C GLY A 48 -5.36 -12.36 -1.48
N LEU A 49 -5.42 -12.88 -2.69
CA LEU A 49 -5.14 -14.28 -2.98
C LEU A 49 -3.65 -14.50 -3.29
N MET A 50 -3.18 -15.72 -3.02
CA MET A 50 -1.90 -16.16 -3.60
C MET A 50 -2.02 -16.12 -5.13
N GLY A 51 -1.05 -15.52 -5.80
CA GLY A 51 -1.07 -15.35 -7.26
C GLY A 51 -1.89 -14.17 -7.77
N SER A 52 -2.33 -13.25 -6.90
CA SER A 52 -2.85 -11.94 -7.34
C SER A 52 -1.88 -11.29 -8.33
N ARG A 53 -2.40 -10.93 -9.52
CA ARG A 53 -1.62 -10.35 -10.62
C ARG A 53 -1.15 -8.93 -10.31
N ILE A 54 -1.92 -8.22 -9.47
CA ILE A 54 -1.62 -6.85 -9.06
C ILE A 54 -1.30 -6.83 -7.57
N ILE A 55 -0.29 -6.05 -7.18
CA ILE A 55 -0.18 -5.57 -5.79
C ILE A 55 -0.43 -4.06 -5.74
N LEU A 56 -1.35 -3.63 -4.87
CA LEU A 56 -1.67 -2.23 -4.59
C LEU A 56 -1.11 -1.88 -3.21
N VAL A 57 -0.24 -0.88 -3.14
CA VAL A 57 0.48 -0.53 -1.91
C VAL A 57 0.17 0.91 -1.50
N GLY A 58 -0.50 1.08 -0.36
CA GLY A 58 -0.74 2.38 0.27
C GLY A 58 0.35 2.78 1.28
N GLU A 59 0.09 3.85 2.03
CA GLU A 59 1.04 4.38 3.02
C GLU A 59 1.03 3.58 4.33
N GLN A 60 -0.11 3.56 5.01
CA GLN A 60 -0.34 2.92 6.30
C GLN A 60 -1.84 2.69 6.51
N PRO A 61 -2.25 1.91 7.51
CA PRO A 61 -3.67 1.74 7.85
C PRO A 61 -4.26 3.05 8.38
N GLY A 62 -5.55 3.29 8.13
CA GLY A 62 -6.31 4.38 8.75
C GLY A 62 -7.03 3.91 10.02
N ASP A 63 -7.91 4.76 10.55
CA ASP A 63 -8.65 4.47 11.79
C ASP A 63 -9.56 3.24 11.69
N LEU A 64 -10.28 3.11 10.57
CA LEU A 64 -11.18 1.97 10.36
C LEU A 64 -10.39 0.68 10.10
N GLU A 65 -9.33 0.76 9.31
CA GLU A 65 -8.44 -0.36 9.03
C GLU A 65 -7.80 -0.89 10.32
N ASP A 66 -7.27 0.00 11.16
CA ASP A 66 -6.65 -0.35 12.44
C ASP A 66 -7.64 -1.00 13.42
N LYS A 67 -8.90 -0.56 13.44
CA LYS A 67 -9.94 -1.19 14.28
C LYS A 67 -10.39 -2.55 13.73
N GLN A 68 -10.41 -2.72 12.41
CA GLN A 68 -10.93 -3.93 11.76
C GLN A 68 -9.85 -4.96 11.41
N GLY A 69 -8.57 -4.60 11.48
CA GLY A 69 -7.46 -5.50 11.12
C GLY A 69 -7.36 -5.78 9.61
N ARG A 70 -7.99 -4.96 8.77
CA ARG A 70 -8.08 -5.18 7.31
C ARG A 70 -7.70 -3.92 6.52
N PRO A 71 -6.92 -4.04 5.42
CA PRO A 71 -6.46 -2.90 4.65
C PRO A 71 -7.59 -2.35 3.76
N PHE A 72 -7.65 -1.03 3.60
CA PHE A 72 -8.57 -0.34 2.68
C PHE A 72 -10.06 -0.73 2.89
N VAL A 73 -10.56 -0.66 4.12
CA VAL A 73 -11.98 -0.89 4.44
C VAL A 73 -12.77 0.41 4.66
N GLY A 74 -12.07 1.53 4.81
CA GLY A 74 -12.66 2.85 4.97
C GLY A 74 -13.09 3.51 3.65
N PRO A 75 -13.43 4.82 3.69
CA PRO A 75 -13.84 5.58 2.52
C PRO A 75 -12.83 5.53 1.36
N ALA A 76 -11.53 5.57 1.67
CA ALA A 76 -10.47 5.49 0.64
C ALA A 76 -10.43 4.10 -0.02
N GLY A 77 -10.78 3.05 0.72
CA GLY A 77 -10.89 1.69 0.21
C GLY A 77 -12.07 1.51 -0.72
N ARG A 78 -13.25 2.02 -0.35
CA ARG A 78 -14.41 2.02 -1.25
C ARG A 78 -14.13 2.74 -2.57
N MET A 79 -13.49 3.90 -2.51
CA MET A 79 -13.06 4.61 -3.72
C MET A 79 -12.04 3.84 -4.56
N LEU A 80 -11.14 3.09 -3.92
CA LEU A 80 -10.22 2.19 -4.63
C LEU A 80 -11.01 1.09 -5.35
N ASP A 81 -11.96 0.45 -4.68
CA ASP A 81 -12.78 -0.61 -5.26
C ASP A 81 -13.63 -0.09 -6.43
N ASP A 82 -14.25 1.09 -6.28
CA ASP A 82 -15.01 1.77 -7.35
C ASP A 82 -14.12 2.09 -8.56
N ALA A 83 -12.89 2.56 -8.32
CA ALA A 83 -11.94 2.89 -9.38
C ALA A 83 -11.41 1.64 -10.11
N LEU A 84 -11.16 0.54 -9.38
CA LEU A 84 -10.79 -0.74 -9.97
C LEU A 84 -11.91 -1.26 -10.89
N ALA A 85 -13.17 -1.22 -10.42
CA ALA A 85 -14.32 -1.62 -11.21
C ALA A 85 -14.46 -0.75 -12.48
N ALA A 86 -14.32 0.58 -12.36
CA ALA A 86 -14.40 1.51 -13.49
C ALA A 86 -13.23 1.36 -14.49
N ALA A 87 -12.10 0.82 -14.05
CA ALA A 87 -10.97 0.47 -14.90
C ALA A 87 -11.07 -0.94 -15.52
N GLY A 88 -12.11 -1.72 -15.18
CA GLY A 88 -12.29 -3.10 -15.65
C GLY A 88 -11.39 -4.11 -14.95
N ILE A 89 -10.91 -3.81 -13.74
CA ILE A 89 -10.07 -4.71 -12.94
C ILE A 89 -10.93 -5.42 -11.91
N ASP A 90 -10.97 -6.76 -11.97
CA ASP A 90 -11.56 -7.57 -10.90
C ASP A 90 -10.74 -7.44 -9.61
N ARG A 91 -11.39 -7.00 -8.54
CA ARG A 91 -10.79 -6.82 -7.21
C ARG A 91 -10.09 -8.06 -6.68
N ASN A 92 -10.55 -9.26 -7.03
CA ASN A 92 -9.97 -10.53 -6.60
C ASN A 92 -8.59 -10.80 -7.22
N THR A 93 -8.26 -10.11 -8.32
CA THR A 93 -6.93 -10.19 -8.95
C THR A 93 -5.88 -9.35 -8.23
N ALA A 94 -6.27 -8.55 -7.23
CA ALA A 94 -5.40 -7.63 -6.53
C ALA A 94 -5.13 -8.04 -5.08
N TYR A 95 -3.85 -8.03 -4.70
CA TYR A 95 -3.40 -8.03 -3.32
C TYR A 95 -3.23 -6.58 -2.86
N VAL A 96 -3.84 -6.20 -1.74
CA VAL A 96 -3.83 -4.82 -1.23
C VAL A 96 -3.12 -4.79 0.11
N THR A 97 -2.16 -3.88 0.24
CA THR A 97 -1.37 -3.74 1.46
C THR A 97 -0.86 -2.30 1.65
N ASN A 98 -0.06 -2.06 2.68
CA ASN A 98 0.54 -0.77 2.97
C ASN A 98 2.05 -0.89 3.20
N VAL A 99 2.80 0.20 3.02
CA VAL A 99 4.23 0.24 3.37
C VAL A 99 4.45 -0.04 4.86
N VAL A 100 3.64 0.57 5.72
CA VAL A 100 3.68 0.37 7.16
C VAL A 100 2.43 -0.40 7.62
N LYS A 101 2.60 -1.32 8.59
CA LYS A 101 1.52 -2.22 9.04
C LYS A 101 0.76 -1.76 10.30
N HIS A 102 1.17 -0.65 10.91
CA HIS A 102 0.52 -0.08 12.09
C HIS A 102 0.06 1.35 11.79
N PHE A 103 -1.09 1.74 12.33
CA PHE A 103 -1.61 3.09 12.15
C PHE A 103 -0.89 4.09 13.06
N LYS A 104 -0.23 5.08 12.46
CA LYS A 104 0.34 6.21 13.18
C LYS A 104 -0.66 7.35 13.30
N TRP A 105 -0.95 7.76 14.53
CA TRP A 105 -1.92 8.82 14.80
C TRP A 105 -1.67 9.55 16.14
N ILE A 106 -2.25 10.74 16.27
CA ILE A 106 -2.31 11.50 17.52
C ILE A 106 -3.77 11.77 17.93
N PRO A 107 -4.08 11.75 19.24
CA PRO A 107 -5.43 12.05 19.71
C PRO A 107 -5.78 13.52 19.43
N LYS A 108 -6.98 13.76 18.92
CA LYS A 108 -7.61 15.07 18.80
C LYS A 108 -9.04 14.98 19.31
N GLY A 109 -9.21 15.12 20.62
CA GLY A 109 -10.46 14.79 21.30
C GLY A 109 -10.80 13.31 21.10
N ARG A 110 -12.00 13.00 20.60
CA ARG A 110 -12.42 11.62 20.26
C ARG A 110 -11.86 11.11 18.93
N LEU A 111 -11.20 11.97 18.15
CA LEU A 111 -10.69 11.60 16.82
C LEU A 111 -9.25 11.09 16.89
N ARG A 112 -8.95 10.13 16.02
CA ARG A 112 -7.60 9.62 15.78
C ARG A 112 -7.02 10.29 14.54
N LEU A 113 -6.25 11.37 14.73
CA LEU A 113 -5.71 12.15 13.63
C LEU A 113 -4.49 11.45 13.03
N HIS A 114 -4.62 10.98 11.79
CA HIS A 114 -3.55 10.35 11.02
C HIS A 114 -2.27 11.21 10.97
N GLN A 115 -1.12 10.56 11.12
CA GLN A 115 0.21 11.15 10.98
C GLN A 115 1.03 10.34 9.99
N LYS A 116 1.78 11.01 9.11
CA LYS A 116 2.62 10.33 8.13
C LYS A 116 3.74 9.53 8.83
N PRO A 117 4.03 8.28 8.42
CA PRO A 117 5.16 7.54 8.94
C PRO A 117 6.48 8.19 8.50
N ASN A 118 7.47 8.20 9.38
CA ASN A 118 8.81 8.73 9.12
C ASN A 118 9.70 7.66 8.44
N ALA A 119 10.90 8.07 8.02
CA ALA A 119 11.82 7.18 7.31
C ALA A 119 12.26 5.95 8.13
N GLY A 120 12.40 6.08 9.44
CA GLY A 120 12.76 4.97 10.34
C GLY A 120 11.63 3.95 10.47
N GLU A 121 10.40 4.42 10.64
CA GLU A 121 9.20 3.58 10.70
C GLU A 121 8.95 2.85 9.38
N ILE A 122 9.10 3.55 8.25
CA ILE A 122 9.06 2.94 6.91
C ILE A 122 10.14 1.87 6.80
N GLY A 123 11.40 2.23 7.05
CA GLY A 123 12.53 1.31 6.92
C GLY A 123 12.40 0.06 7.80
N ALA A 124 11.90 0.22 9.02
CA ALA A 124 11.63 -0.91 9.93
C ALA A 124 10.58 -1.87 9.39
N CYS A 125 9.59 -1.39 8.62
CA CYS A 125 8.47 -2.19 8.13
C CYS A 125 8.67 -2.79 6.73
N LEU A 126 9.62 -2.27 5.94
CA LEU A 126 9.93 -2.76 4.60
C LEU A 126 10.18 -4.30 4.50
N PRO A 127 10.77 -4.99 5.50
CA PRO A 127 10.92 -6.45 5.43
C PRO A 127 9.59 -7.20 5.28
N TRP A 128 8.50 -6.70 5.88
CA TRP A 128 7.18 -7.30 5.71
C TRP A 128 6.67 -7.13 4.27
N LEU A 129 6.83 -5.93 3.71
CA LEU A 129 6.41 -5.63 2.35
C LEU A 129 7.22 -6.41 1.30
N ASP A 130 8.52 -6.55 1.51
CA ASP A 130 9.37 -7.40 0.67
C ASP A 130 8.90 -8.85 0.71
N ALA A 131 8.62 -9.39 1.90
CA ALA A 131 8.11 -10.74 2.05
C ALA A 131 6.73 -10.94 1.39
N GLU A 132 5.84 -9.95 1.45
CA GLU A 132 4.57 -9.99 0.70
C GLU A 132 4.82 -9.98 -0.82
N ILE A 133 5.65 -9.08 -1.34
CA ILE A 133 5.98 -9.01 -2.77
C ILE A 133 6.66 -10.29 -3.25
N ASP A 134 7.59 -10.84 -2.47
CA ASP A 134 8.29 -12.11 -2.72
C ASP A 134 7.32 -13.29 -2.84
N LEU A 135 6.28 -13.35 -1.99
CA LEU A 135 5.29 -14.42 -2.02
C LEU A 135 4.26 -14.25 -3.14
N ILE A 136 3.76 -13.03 -3.32
CA ILE A 136 2.72 -12.74 -4.31
C ILE A 136 3.30 -12.82 -5.73
N ARG A 137 4.54 -12.38 -5.94
CA ARG A 137 5.19 -12.24 -7.27
C ARG A 137 4.24 -11.58 -8.29
N PRO A 138 3.78 -10.36 -8.01
CA PRO A 138 2.80 -9.69 -8.85
C PRO A 138 3.39 -9.38 -10.23
N GLN A 139 2.55 -9.39 -11.26
CA GLN A 139 2.88 -8.89 -12.58
C GLN A 139 2.98 -7.36 -12.58
N VAL A 140 2.09 -6.70 -11.83
CA VAL A 140 2.04 -5.23 -11.73
C VAL A 140 2.06 -4.77 -10.28
N LEU A 141 2.93 -3.82 -9.96
CA LEU A 141 3.00 -3.14 -8.67
C LEU A 141 2.52 -1.69 -8.79
N VAL A 142 1.52 -1.32 -8.00
CA VAL A 142 0.91 0.01 -8.04
C VAL A 142 1.10 0.69 -6.69
N ALA A 143 1.89 1.77 -6.67
CA ALA A 143 2.10 2.55 -5.46
C ALA A 143 1.06 3.69 -5.37
N LEU A 144 0.24 3.65 -4.33
CA LEU A 144 -0.83 4.61 -4.05
C LEU A 144 -0.28 5.74 -3.17
N GLY A 145 0.02 6.88 -3.79
CA GLY A 145 0.52 8.07 -3.12
C GLY A 145 2.03 8.14 -2.94
N ALA A 146 2.50 9.31 -2.49
CA ALA A 146 3.92 9.67 -2.49
C ALA A 146 4.77 8.79 -1.56
N THR A 147 4.24 8.39 -0.41
CA THR A 147 5.00 7.58 0.56
C THR A 147 5.25 6.17 0.02
N ALA A 148 4.22 5.53 -0.54
CA ALA A 148 4.36 4.24 -1.22
C ALA A 148 5.33 4.36 -2.41
N ALA A 149 5.13 5.35 -3.27
CA ALA A 149 5.98 5.57 -4.44
C ALA A 149 7.46 5.72 -4.05
N GLN A 150 7.76 6.53 -3.04
CA GLN A 150 9.14 6.77 -2.61
C GLN A 150 9.76 5.58 -1.88
N ALA A 151 8.97 4.84 -1.10
CA ALA A 151 9.43 3.63 -0.43
C ALA A 151 9.81 2.56 -1.46
N LEU A 152 8.96 2.35 -2.46
CA LEU A 152 9.05 1.31 -3.47
C LEU A 152 10.05 1.62 -4.59
N MET A 153 10.03 2.86 -5.10
CA MET A 153 10.71 3.25 -6.34
C MET A 153 11.79 4.34 -6.13
N GLY A 154 11.93 4.84 -4.90
CA GLY A 154 13.03 5.73 -4.53
C GLY A 154 12.61 7.19 -4.34
N ARG A 155 13.43 7.95 -3.60
CA ARG A 155 13.10 9.30 -3.10
C ARG A 155 12.86 10.34 -4.19
N GLN A 156 13.38 10.11 -5.40
CA GLN A 156 13.23 11.04 -6.52
C GLN A 156 11.87 10.94 -7.21
N VAL A 157 11.12 9.85 -6.98
CA VAL A 157 9.80 9.64 -7.59
C VAL A 157 8.78 10.63 -7.01
N ARG A 158 8.02 11.26 -7.90
CA ARG A 158 6.98 12.25 -7.60
C ARG A 158 5.70 11.82 -8.30
N VAL A 159 4.65 11.51 -7.54
CA VAL A 159 3.34 11.06 -8.09
C VAL A 159 2.79 12.03 -9.13
N THR A 160 2.88 13.35 -8.88
CA THR A 160 2.35 14.37 -9.80
C THR A 160 3.05 14.40 -11.16
N ARG A 161 4.32 13.98 -11.22
CA ARG A 161 5.12 13.95 -12.45
C ARG A 161 5.13 12.57 -13.10
N ASP A 162 5.18 11.51 -12.29
CA ASP A 162 5.54 10.17 -12.73
C ASP A 162 4.34 9.22 -12.90
N ARG A 163 3.11 9.65 -12.54
CA ARG A 163 1.89 8.87 -12.82
C ARG A 163 1.59 8.78 -14.32
N GLY A 164 0.74 7.83 -14.72
CA GLY A 164 0.36 7.62 -16.12
C GLY A 164 1.41 6.92 -16.98
N ARG A 165 2.46 6.34 -16.38
CA ARG A 165 3.50 5.57 -17.07
C ARG A 165 4.07 4.48 -16.17
N PHE A 166 4.73 3.49 -16.78
CA PHE A 166 5.52 2.52 -16.02
C PHE A 166 6.90 3.06 -15.64
N LEU A 167 7.38 2.64 -14.49
CA LEU A 167 8.69 2.94 -13.92
C LEU A 167 9.44 1.64 -13.69
N GLU A 168 10.76 1.68 -13.87
CA GLU A 168 11.60 0.52 -13.65
C GLU A 168 11.80 0.23 -12.16
N THR A 169 11.74 -1.04 -11.79
CA THR A 169 12.01 -1.51 -10.43
C THR A 169 12.32 -3.01 -10.43
N PRO A 170 13.17 -3.51 -9.51
CA PRO A 170 13.40 -4.94 -9.35
C PRO A 170 12.28 -5.67 -8.59
N LEU A 171 11.18 -4.99 -8.25
CA LEU A 171 10.10 -5.52 -7.40
C LEU A 171 9.01 -6.25 -8.19
N ALA A 172 8.76 -5.85 -9.43
CA ALA A 172 7.76 -6.44 -10.33
C ALA A 172 8.12 -6.13 -11.79
N PRO A 173 7.64 -6.92 -12.78
CA PRO A 173 7.86 -6.64 -14.20
C PRO A 173 7.34 -5.26 -14.63
N TYR A 174 6.18 -4.86 -14.12
CA TYR A 174 5.61 -3.54 -14.33
C TYR A 174 5.37 -2.86 -13.01
N ALA A 175 5.68 -1.57 -12.92
CA ALA A 175 5.35 -0.78 -11.74
C ALA A 175 4.93 0.64 -12.11
N THR A 176 3.92 1.14 -11.42
CA THR A 176 3.40 2.50 -11.64
C THR A 176 3.05 3.18 -10.33
N VAL A 177 2.93 4.49 -10.38
CA VAL A 177 2.52 5.33 -9.25
C VAL A 177 1.25 6.07 -9.60
N THR A 178 0.42 6.30 -8.60
CA THR A 178 -0.79 7.12 -8.77
C THR A 178 -1.13 7.83 -7.45
N VAL A 179 -2.14 8.67 -7.47
CA VAL A 179 -2.63 9.38 -6.28
C VAL A 179 -3.17 8.38 -5.25
N HIS A 180 -3.09 8.75 -3.97
CA HIS A 180 -3.75 7.96 -2.95
C HIS A 180 -5.25 8.30 -2.94
N PRO A 181 -6.18 7.33 -2.89
CA PRO A 181 -7.63 7.62 -2.94
C PRO A 181 -8.10 8.64 -1.88
N SER A 182 -7.46 8.66 -0.71
CA SER A 182 -7.76 9.66 0.33
C SER A 182 -7.51 11.11 -0.10
N SER A 183 -6.63 11.39 -1.07
CA SER A 183 -6.43 12.78 -1.55
C SER A 183 -7.61 13.25 -2.38
N ILE A 184 -8.23 12.36 -3.16
CA ILE A 184 -9.42 12.65 -3.96
C ILE A 184 -10.61 12.94 -3.03
N LEU A 185 -10.76 12.16 -1.96
CA LEU A 185 -11.79 12.40 -0.93
C LEU A 185 -11.66 13.76 -0.22
N ARG A 186 -10.43 14.30 -0.14
CA ARG A 186 -10.15 15.61 0.46
C ARG A 186 -10.31 16.78 -0.50
N ALA A 187 -10.69 16.54 -1.76
CA ALA A 187 -11.00 17.60 -2.71
C ALA A 187 -12.09 18.53 -2.15
N GLN A 188 -11.92 19.84 -2.37
CA GLN A 188 -12.80 20.87 -1.82
C GLN A 188 -14.13 20.95 -2.58
N THR A 189 -14.12 20.65 -3.87
CA THR A 189 -15.31 20.69 -4.74
C THR A 189 -15.68 19.30 -5.24
N GLY A 190 -16.94 19.12 -5.65
CA GLY A 190 -17.40 17.90 -6.29
C GLY A 190 -16.75 17.67 -7.67
N GLU A 191 -16.48 18.76 -8.40
CA GLU A 191 -15.82 18.73 -9.69
C GLU A 191 -14.36 18.26 -9.58
N ASP A 192 -13.59 18.82 -8.65
CA ASP A 192 -12.21 18.37 -8.37
C ASP A 192 -12.17 16.91 -7.94
N ARG A 193 -13.16 16.46 -7.15
CA ARG A 193 -13.28 15.06 -6.75
C ARG A 193 -13.54 14.17 -7.96
N LYS A 194 -14.43 14.58 -8.87
CA LYS A 194 -14.73 13.85 -10.10
C LYS A 194 -13.50 13.77 -11.00
N HIS A 195 -12.83 14.89 -11.26
CA HIS A 195 -11.60 14.92 -12.07
C HIS A 195 -10.49 14.07 -11.45
N GLY A 196 -10.33 14.12 -10.12
CA GLY A 196 -9.38 13.27 -9.40
C GLY A 196 -9.69 11.78 -9.53
N PHE A 197 -10.97 11.40 -9.46
CA PHE A 197 -11.41 10.02 -9.66
C PHE A 197 -11.21 9.56 -11.11
N ASP A 198 -11.63 10.35 -12.10
CA ASP A 198 -11.48 10.02 -13.52
C ASP A 198 -9.99 9.80 -13.86
N ALA A 199 -9.12 10.70 -13.42
CA ALA A 199 -7.69 10.56 -13.65
C ALA A 199 -7.11 9.32 -12.92
N PHE A 200 -7.62 8.96 -11.74
CA PHE A 200 -7.18 7.76 -11.03
C PHE A 200 -7.60 6.49 -11.77
N VAL A 201 -8.80 6.47 -12.35
CA VAL A 201 -9.26 5.38 -13.22
C VAL A 201 -8.38 5.26 -14.47
N GLU A 202 -7.99 6.36 -15.10
CA GLU A 202 -7.06 6.33 -16.25
C GLU A 202 -5.72 5.68 -15.91
N ASP A 203 -5.13 5.99 -14.76
CA ASP A 203 -3.89 5.33 -14.32
C ASP A 203 -4.09 3.81 -14.13
N LEU A 204 -5.26 3.40 -13.63
CA LEU A 204 -5.59 1.99 -13.45
C LEU A 204 -5.90 1.28 -14.78
N ARG A 205 -6.39 1.99 -15.81
CA ARG A 205 -6.58 1.41 -17.16
C ARG A 205 -5.26 0.97 -17.80
N LEU A 206 -4.16 1.67 -17.51
CA LEU A 206 -2.82 1.22 -17.91
C LEU A 206 -2.46 -0.13 -17.29
N VAL A 207 -2.84 -0.35 -16.03
CA VAL A 207 -2.65 -1.62 -15.32
C VAL A 207 -3.55 -2.72 -15.91
N ALA A 208 -4.81 -2.38 -16.19
CA ALA A 208 -5.77 -3.30 -16.83
C ALA A 208 -5.25 -3.83 -18.17
N GLY A 209 -4.66 -2.96 -19.00
CA GLY A 209 -4.06 -3.34 -20.28
C GLY A 209 -2.94 -4.39 -20.15
N VAL A 210 -2.15 -4.36 -19.06
CA VAL A 210 -1.08 -5.33 -18.82
C VAL A 210 -1.61 -6.68 -18.38
N ILE A 211 -2.65 -6.72 -17.54
CA ILE A 211 -3.19 -7.99 -17.03
C ILE A 211 -4.21 -8.64 -17.98
N ALA A 212 -4.65 -7.93 -19.02
CA ALA A 212 -5.52 -8.48 -20.05
C ALA A 212 -4.75 -9.22 -21.15
N GLY A 213 -3.47 -8.89 -21.35
CA GLY A 213 -2.54 -9.60 -22.24
C GLY A 213 -1.81 -10.74 -21.54
#